data_AF-A0A8T3PBJ3-F1
#
_entry.id   AF-A0A8T3PBJ3-F1
#
_cell.length_a   1.000
_cell.length_b   1.000
_cell.length_c   1.000
_cell.angle_alpha   90.00
_cell.angle_beta   90.00
_cell.angle_gamma   90.00
#
_symmetry.space_group_name_H-M   'P 1'
#
loop_
_entity.id
_entity.type
_entity.pdbx_description
1 polymer ?
#
loop_
_entity_poly.entity_id
_entity_poly.type
_entity_poly.pdbx_seq_one_letter_code
_entity_poly.pdbx_strand_id
1 'polypeptide(L)' 'MTSPEYVFAMKAIAGRPEDEIDLRALSDRLALSTPEEALAIVAEFVPERLLTAHARFLVESLFEDKPAG' A
#
# COMPACT_ATOMS: atom_id res chain seq x y z
N MET A 1 -8.19 -18.54 -2.67
CA MET A 1 -8.57 -17.38 -1.84
C MET A 1 -7.52 -16.31 -2.07
N THR A 2 -7.92 -15.06 -2.28
CA THR A 2 -6.99 -13.94 -2.50
C THR A 2 -6.39 -13.51 -1.16
N SER A 3 -5.07 -13.35 -1.07
CA SER A 3 -4.41 -12.92 0.17
C SER A 3 -4.59 -11.41 0.39
N PRO A 4 -4.61 -10.92 1.65
CA PRO A 4 -4.72 -9.48 1.92
C PRO A 4 -3.60 -8.66 1.29
N GLU A 5 -2.39 -9.21 1.18
CA GLU A 5 -1.22 -8.60 0.54
C GLU A 5 -1.45 -8.37 -0.95
N TYR A 6 -2.04 -9.36 -1.64
CA TYR A 6 -2.40 -9.20 -3.04
C TYR A 6 -3.48 -8.12 -3.22
N VAL A 7 -4.49 -8.08 -2.35
CA VAL A 7 -5.53 -7.04 -2.42
C VAL A 7 -4.92 -5.66 -2.18
N PHE A 8 -4.01 -5.54 -1.20
CA PHE A 8 -3.27 -4.32 -0.93
C PHE A 8 -2.50 -3.85 -2.17
N ALA A 9 -1.73 -4.74 -2.80
CA ALA A 9 -0.96 -4.43 -4.00
C ALA A 9 -1.85 -3.99 -5.17
N MET A 10 -2.97 -4.68 -5.42
CA MET A 10 -3.88 -4.30 -6.50
C MET A 10 -4.56 -2.96 -6.26
N LYS A 11 -4.93 -2.64 -5.02
CA LYS A 11 -5.52 -1.35 -4.65
C LYS A 11 -4.52 -0.20 -4.76
N ALA A 12 -3.28 -0.41 -4.32
CA ALA A 12 -2.21 0.58 -4.44
C ALA A 12 -1.98 0.98 -5.91
N ILE A 13 -2.02 0.01 -6.83
CA ILE A 13 -1.87 0.25 -8.27
C ILE A 13 -3.12 0.84 -8.92
N ALA A 14 -4.31 0.43 -8.49
CA ALA A 14 -5.55 1.04 -8.97
C ALA A 14 -5.59 2.54 -8.63
N GLY A 15 -5.07 2.92 -7.46
CA GLY A 15 -4.78 4.31 -7.10
C GLY A 15 -6.01 5.21 -7.12
N ARG A 16 -7.19 4.69 -6.81
CA ARG A 16 -8.42 5.48 -6.80
C ARG A 16 -8.60 6.14 -5.44
N PRO A 17 -9.28 7.30 -5.35
CA PRO A 17 -9.52 7.96 -4.07
C PRO A 17 -10.20 7.05 -3.03
N GLU A 18 -11.12 6.18 -3.46
CA GLU A 18 -11.78 5.22 -2.58
C GLU A 18 -10.85 4.11 -2.04
N ASP A 19 -9.72 3.85 -2.70
CA ASP A 19 -8.76 2.83 -2.27
C ASP A 19 -7.97 3.29 -1.03
N GLU A 20 -7.89 4.59 -0.71
CA GLU A 20 -7.13 5.07 0.44
C GLU A 20 -7.64 4.48 1.77
N ILE A 21 -8.96 4.47 1.96
CA ILE A 21 -9.59 3.93 3.18
C ILE A 21 -9.29 2.42 3.30
N ASP A 22 -9.40 1.71 2.19
CA ASP A 22 -9.14 0.26 2.15
C ASP A 22 -7.66 -0.04 2.37
N LEU A 23 -6.75 0.77 1.81
CA LEU A 23 -5.31 0.63 2.00
C LEU A 23 -4.90 0.89 3.46
N ARG A 24 -5.50 1.88 4.14
CA ARG A 24 -5.28 2.07 5.59
C ARG A 24 -5.74 0.85 6.38
N ALA A 25 -6.96 0.35 6.13
CA ALA A 25 -7.48 -0.82 6.83
C ALA A 25 -6.65 -2.10 6.59
N LEU A 26 -6.16 -2.29 5.36
CA LEU A 26 -5.28 -3.40 5.02
C LEU A 26 -3.89 -3.24 5.63
N SER A 27 -3.34 -2.02 5.68
CA SER A 27 -2.08 -1.70 6.34
C SER A 27 -2.13 -2.06 7.82
N ASP A 28 -3.20 -1.68 8.51
CA ASP A 28 -3.41 -2.04 9.93
C ASP A 28 -3.55 -3.55 10.13
N ARG A 29 -4.32 -4.22 9.26
CA ARG A 29 -4.51 -5.69 9.31
C ARG A 29 -3.20 -6.45 9.10
N LEU A 30 -2.34 -5.94 8.21
CA LEU A 30 -1.03 -6.50 7.91
C LEU A 30 0.05 -6.07 8.90
N ALA A 31 -0.30 -5.25 9.90
CA ALA A 31 0.59 -4.70 10.90
C ALA A 31 1.77 -3.89 10.31
N LEU A 32 1.55 -3.23 9.16
CA LEU A 32 2.56 -2.40 8.52
C LEU A 32 2.76 -1.12 9.32
N SER A 33 4.03 -0.81 9.54
CA SER A 33 4.47 0.30 10.37
C SER A 33 5.26 1.33 9.59
N THR A 34 5.83 0.96 8.44
CA THR A 34 6.57 1.89 7.58
C THR A 34 6.15 1.84 6.11
N PRO A 35 6.37 2.94 5.35
CA PRO A 35 6.19 2.97 3.90
C PRO A 35 6.98 1.88 3.16
N GLU A 36 8.18 1.55 3.62
CA GLU A 36 9.04 0.55 2.99
C GLU A 36 8.46 -0.85 3.07
N GLU A 37 7.87 -1.22 4.21
CA GLU A 37 7.17 -2.51 4.37
C GLU A 37 5.98 -2.62 3.42
N ALA A 38 5.20 -1.53 3.31
CA ALA A 38 4.06 -1.48 2.40
C ALA A 38 4.49 -1.55 0.93
N LEU A 39 5.53 -0.82 0.54
CA LEU A 39 6.08 -0.86 -0.82
C LEU A 39 6.69 -2.23 -1.15
N ALA A 40 7.30 -2.91 -0.18
CA ALA A 40 7.81 -4.27 -0.36
C ALA A 40 6.69 -5.27 -0.70
N ILE A 41 5.53 -5.16 -0.03
CA ILE A 41 4.34 -5.95 -0.37
C ILE A 41 3.87 -5.66 -1.80
N VAL A 42 3.79 -4.38 -2.20
CA VAL A 42 3.39 -4.04 -3.56
C VAL A 42 4.35 -4.64 -4.58
N ALA A 43 5.66 -4.57 -4.33
CA ALA A 43 6.70 -5.10 -5.21
C ALA A 43 6.69 -6.65 -5.34
N GLU A 44 6.14 -7.37 -4.37
CA GLU A 44 5.99 -8.83 -4.44
C GLU A 44 5.02 -9.25 -5.56
N PHE A 45 3.96 -8.46 -5.78
CA PHE A 45 2.89 -8.78 -6.75
C PHE A 45 2.93 -7.93 -8.01
N VAL A 46 3.59 -6.77 -7.97
CA VAL A 46 3.56 -5.78 -9.05
C VAL A 46 4.99 -5.52 -9.52
N PRO A 47 5.28 -5.75 -10.81
CA PRO A 47 6.56 -5.37 -11.39
C PRO A 47 6.84 -3.86 -11.23
N GLU A 48 8.07 -3.49 -10.87
CA GLU A 48 8.47 -2.10 -10.63
C GLU A 48 8.08 -1.12 -11.75
N ARG A 49 8.12 -1.56 -13.02
CA ARG A 49 7.70 -0.75 -14.18
C ARG A 49 6.22 -0.31 -14.15
N LEU A 50 5.38 -0.98 -13.37
CA LEU A 50 3.97 -0.66 -13.20
C LEU A 50 3.71 0.18 -11.94
N LEU A 51 4.70 0.31 -11.05
CA LEU A 51 4.60 1.13 -9.85
C LEU A 51 4.75 2.61 -10.22
N THR A 52 3.62 3.27 -10.45
CA THR A 52 3.59 4.70 -10.80
C THR A 52 3.98 5.59 -9.62
N ALA A 53 4.43 6.81 -9.90
CA ALA A 53 4.71 7.81 -8.86
C ALA A 53 3.48 8.09 -7.98
N HIS A 54 2.27 8.04 -8.57
CA HIS A 54 1.02 8.20 -7.85
C HIS A 54 0.76 7.05 -6.87
N ALA A 55 0.93 5.80 -7.32
CA ALA A 55 0.76 4.62 -6.46
C ALA A 55 1.77 4.64 -5.30
N ARG A 56 3.02 5.04 -5.57
CA ARG A 56 4.04 5.21 -4.54
C ARG A 56 3.67 6.28 -3.51
N PHE A 57 3.27 7.46 -3.98
CA PHE A 57 2.82 8.55 -3.11
C PHE A 57 1.63 8.13 -2.24
N LEU A 58 0.64 7.44 -2.81
CA LEU A 58 -0.52 6.93 -2.08
C LEU A 58 -0.15 5.94 -0.97
N VAL A 59 0.85 5.08 -1.19
CA VAL A 59 1.32 4.13 -0.17
C VAL A 59 2.12 4.86 0.92
N GLU A 60 2.98 5.81 0.53
CA GLU A 60 3.77 6.61 1.46
C GLU A 60 2.86 7.48 2.36
N SER A 61 1.79 8.06 1.82
CA SER A 61 0.87 8.94 2.55
C SER A 61 0.08 8.23 3.65
N LEU A 62 -0.02 6.89 3.62
CA LEU A 62 -0.65 6.10 4.69
C LEU A 62 0.05 6.27 6.04
N PHE A 63 1.31 6.71 6.04
CA PHE A 63 2.18 6.78 7.21
C PHE A 63 2.53 8.21 7.64
N GLU A 64 2.13 9.25 6.90
CA GLU A 64 2.46 10.64 7.21
C GLU A 64 1.85 11.14 8.54
N ASP A 65 0.76 10.54 8.99
CA ASP A 65 0.09 10.84 10.27
C ASP A 65 0.54 9.95 11.45
N LYS A 66 1.38 8.93 11.19
CA LYS A 66 1.79 7.96 12.21
C LYS A 66 3.07 8.50 12.86
N PRO A 67 3.08 8.85 14.16
CA PRO A 67 4.31 9.29 14.80
C PRO A 67 5.35 8.19 14.63
N ALA A 68 6.56 8.57 14.19
CA ALA A 68 7.70 7.68 14.18
C ALA A 68 7.89 7.16 15.61
N GLY A 69 7.50 5.91 15.83
CA GLY A 69 7.64 5.21 17.11
C GLY A 69 9.10 4.97 17.45
#